data_AF-A0AAX1NCM8-F1
#
_entry.id   AF-A0AAX1NCM8-F1
#
_cell.length_a   1.000
_cell.length_b   1.000
_cell.length_c   1.000
_cell.angle_alpha   90.00
_cell.angle_beta   90.00
_cell.angle_gamma   90.00
#
_symmetry.space_group_name_H-M   'P 1'
#
loop_
_entity.id
_entity.type
_entity.pdbx_description
1 polymer ?
#
loop_
_entity_poly.entity_id
_entity_poly.type
_entity_poly.pdbx_seq_one_letter_code
_entity_poly.pdbx_strand_id
1 'polypeptide(L)'
;MKKLFIILISIFGLSACIKNDVPFPYVFGEIFSLTIEGQNGHSSISTENQTVEIIVPFGTDKSQLSIADFEITEGATCSPDINEVEDFSSPVKLTISTYQDYEWTVTVIEDDFEIDFHQFKIKGQTSSEIEIDRRRIEVIIPDSLEIKNLSVISFDYAPKEIIVSPNPSEVHDFSSPVSFFFDDIEWIVEVQYEDDEIEEEIDGNQILYSDFQKWYYGGRKANESSDKRKFYLPGENFDDTPWRTGDVGAADLFLPASVKTVKSLSR
;
A
#
# COMPACT_ATOMS: atom_id res chain seq x y z
N MET A 1 20.16 32.69 93.33
CA MET A 1 19.11 32.01 92.53
C MET A 1 18.84 32.66 91.17
N LYS A 2 18.91 33.99 90.99
CA LYS A 2 18.68 34.64 89.68
C LYS A 2 19.70 34.29 88.57
N LYS A 3 20.98 34.05 88.89
CA LYS A 3 22.01 33.68 87.90
C LYS A 3 21.86 32.25 87.34
N LEU A 4 21.22 31.34 88.08
CA LEU A 4 20.99 29.95 87.64
C LEU A 4 19.83 29.87 86.63
N PHE A 5 18.87 30.79 86.72
CA PHE A 5 17.71 30.86 85.82
C PHE A 5 18.09 31.40 84.41
N ILE A 6 19.11 32.26 84.34
CA ILE A 6 19.60 32.82 83.08
C ILE A 6 20.37 31.77 82.26
N ILE A 7 21.06 30.84 82.92
CA ILE A 7 21.79 29.75 82.25
C ILE A 7 20.82 28.69 81.67
N LEU A 8 19.68 28.44 82.33
CA LEU A 8 18.68 27.47 81.85
C LEU A 8 17.90 27.96 80.62
N ILE A 9 17.68 29.28 80.49
CA ILE A 9 17.00 29.89 79.33
C ILE A 9 17.93 29.95 78.10
N SER A 10 19.25 30.06 78.31
CA SER A 10 20.25 30.07 77.23
C SER A 10 20.44 28.71 76.55
N ILE A 11 20.02 27.60 77.19
CA ILE A 11 20.13 26.24 76.65
C ILE A 11 18.92 25.85 75.78
N PHE A 12 17.78 26.53 75.94
CA PHE A 12 16.56 26.27 75.14
C PHE A 12 16.55 26.98 73.77
N GLY A 13 17.56 27.80 73.46
CA GLY A 13 17.64 28.59 72.22
C GLY A 13 18.44 27.96 71.09
N LEU A 14 19.13 26.82 71.31
CA LEU A 14 20.03 26.21 70.31
C LEU A 14 19.45 24.99 69.58
N SER A 15 18.22 24.59 69.89
CA SER A 15 17.51 23.48 69.22
C SER A 15 16.38 23.94 68.30
N ALA A 16 16.36 25.22 67.93
CA ALA A 16 15.50 25.71 66.86
C ALA A 16 16.12 25.39 65.49
N CYS A 17 16.23 24.10 65.15
CA CYS A 17 16.26 23.72 63.74
C CYS A 17 14.87 24.05 63.20
N ILE A 18 14.75 25.12 62.39
CA ILE A 18 13.54 25.35 61.60
C ILE A 18 13.43 24.15 60.66
N LYS A 19 12.56 23.21 61.00
CA LYS A 19 12.17 22.14 60.10
C LYS A 19 11.37 22.84 58.99
N ASN A 20 11.90 22.80 57.77
CA ASN A 20 11.18 23.34 56.63
C ASN A 20 9.98 22.42 56.36
N ASP A 21 8.84 22.73 57.00
CA ASP A 21 7.57 21.97 56.91
C ASP A 21 6.72 22.44 55.71
N VAL A 22 7.29 23.25 54.81
CA VAL A 22 6.64 23.60 53.54
C VAL A 22 6.97 22.50 52.53
N PRO A 23 5.97 21.76 52.01
CA PRO A 23 6.21 20.81 50.94
C PRO A 23 6.82 21.54 49.74
N PHE A 24 7.81 20.94 49.10
CA PHE A 24 8.38 21.50 47.89
C PHE A 24 7.28 21.70 46.84
N PRO A 25 7.40 22.76 46.01
CA PRO A 25 6.48 22.95 44.90
C PRO A 25 6.52 21.72 43.99
N TYR A 26 5.35 21.28 43.54
CA TYR A 26 5.23 20.19 42.59
C TYR A 26 5.51 20.73 41.19
N VAL A 27 6.64 20.33 40.62
CA VAL A 27 7.05 20.66 39.26
C VAL A 27 7.37 19.34 38.56
N PHE A 28 6.51 18.95 37.63
CA PHE A 28 6.70 17.71 36.89
C PHE A 28 7.89 17.84 35.93
N GLY A 29 8.78 16.85 35.92
CA GLY A 29 9.92 16.80 35.01
C GLY A 29 9.49 16.27 33.65
N GLU A 30 9.05 17.18 32.78
CA GLU A 30 8.63 16.89 31.41
C GLU A 30 9.79 16.99 30.41
N ILE A 31 9.77 16.11 29.40
CA ILE A 31 10.57 16.21 28.19
C ILE A 31 9.70 16.86 27.12
N PHE A 32 10.12 18.02 26.61
CA PHE A 32 9.39 18.76 25.57
C PHE A 32 9.83 18.37 24.16
N SER A 33 11.13 18.13 23.97
CA SER A 33 11.68 17.65 22.71
C SER A 33 12.82 16.67 22.97
N LEU A 34 12.93 15.66 22.12
CA LEU A 34 14.10 14.80 22.02
C LEU A 34 14.23 14.37 20.56
N THR A 35 15.26 14.87 19.89
CA THR A 35 15.52 14.62 18.47
C THR A 35 16.90 13.99 18.30
N ILE A 36 16.99 12.95 17.48
CA ILE A 36 18.23 12.28 17.09
C ILE A 36 18.61 12.72 15.67
N GLU A 37 19.92 12.78 15.39
CA GLU A 37 20.42 13.03 14.04
C GLU A 37 19.95 11.95 13.06
N GLY A 38 19.29 12.36 11.97
CA GLY A 38 18.83 11.44 10.93
C GLY A 38 17.51 10.71 11.23
N GLN A 39 16.76 11.10 12.27
CA GLN A 39 15.44 10.52 12.53
C GLN A 39 14.42 10.84 11.43
N ASN A 40 13.44 9.96 11.25
CA ASN A 40 12.30 10.19 10.36
C ASN A 40 11.17 10.88 11.11
N GLY A 41 10.86 12.13 10.70
CA GLY A 41 9.74 12.88 11.28
C GLY A 41 9.99 13.38 12.71
N HIS A 42 8.93 13.35 13.52
CA HIS A 42 8.95 13.84 14.90
C HIS A 42 8.89 12.69 15.91
N SER A 43 9.55 12.87 17.04
CA SER A 43 9.47 11.95 18.18
C SER A 43 8.07 11.97 18.80
N SER A 44 7.53 10.79 19.12
CA SER A 44 6.28 10.64 19.86
C SER A 44 6.58 10.66 21.36
N ILE A 45 6.17 11.73 22.05
CA ILE A 45 6.39 11.91 23.49
C ILE A 45 5.06 11.72 24.21
N SER A 46 5.03 10.82 25.19
CA SER A 46 3.87 10.55 26.04
C SER A 46 4.17 10.92 27.48
N THR A 47 3.66 12.06 27.93
CA THR A 47 3.78 12.54 29.31
C THR A 47 3.04 11.63 30.31
N GLU A 48 1.96 10.98 29.89
CA GLU A 48 1.18 10.06 30.73
C GLU A 48 1.93 8.76 31.04
N ASN A 49 2.58 8.18 30.03
CA ASN A 49 3.35 6.94 30.17
C ASN A 49 4.82 7.19 30.49
N GLN A 50 5.27 8.45 30.46
CA GLN A 50 6.68 8.85 30.59
C GLN A 50 7.58 8.13 29.56
N THR A 51 7.11 8.07 28.33
CA THR A 51 7.82 7.40 27.23
C THR A 51 8.13 8.36 26.09
N VAL A 52 9.28 8.17 25.45
CA VAL A 52 9.65 8.81 24.21
C VAL A 52 9.93 7.74 23.18
N GLU A 53 9.27 7.82 22.04
CA GLU A 53 9.45 6.92 20.91
C GLU A 53 9.99 7.72 19.72
N ILE A 54 11.13 7.27 19.19
CA ILE A 54 11.83 7.92 18.09
C ILE A 54 11.89 6.94 16.94
N ILE A 55 11.44 7.39 15.76
CA ILE A 55 11.45 6.59 14.54
C ILE A 55 12.69 6.98 13.73
N VAL A 56 13.52 6.00 13.42
CA VAL A 56 14.71 6.18 12.57
C VAL A 56 14.54 5.41 11.25
N PRO A 57 15.19 5.82 10.16
CA PRO A 57 15.16 5.08 8.91
C PRO A 57 15.60 3.62 9.10
N PHE A 58 15.01 2.70 8.32
CA PHE A 58 15.40 1.30 8.31
C PHE A 58 16.91 1.12 8.05
N GLY A 59 17.54 0.18 8.77
CA GLY A 59 18.97 -0.11 8.63
C GLY A 59 19.89 0.92 9.30
N THR A 60 19.34 1.88 10.05
CA THR A 60 20.13 2.78 10.89
C THR A 60 20.79 2.00 12.03
N ASP A 61 22.08 2.22 12.25
CA ASP A 61 22.78 1.60 13.37
C ASP A 61 22.39 2.26 14.71
N LYS A 62 21.54 1.56 15.48
CA LYS A 62 21.07 2.01 16.79
C LYS A 62 22.15 2.02 17.88
N SER A 63 23.31 1.40 17.64
CA SER A 63 24.37 1.33 18.65
C SER A 63 25.17 2.62 18.80
N GLN A 64 25.06 3.53 17.82
CA GLN A 64 25.83 4.77 17.73
C GLN A 64 24.96 5.89 17.15
N LEU A 65 24.07 6.45 17.96
CA LEU A 65 23.21 7.59 17.61
C LEU A 65 23.60 8.84 18.37
N SER A 66 23.47 9.99 17.72
CA SER A 66 23.77 11.31 18.31
C SER A 66 22.49 12.13 18.51
N ILE A 67 22.39 12.80 19.65
CA ILE A 67 21.27 13.70 19.97
C ILE A 67 21.45 15.03 19.22
N ALA A 68 20.42 15.45 18.50
CA ALA A 68 20.38 16.72 17.79
C ALA A 68 19.74 17.84 18.63
N ASP A 69 18.66 17.54 19.35
CA ASP A 69 17.95 18.50 20.19
C ASP A 69 17.36 17.79 21.42
N PHE A 70 17.40 18.46 22.57
CA PHE A 70 16.83 17.96 23.81
C PHE A 70 16.37 19.11 24.69
N GLU A 71 15.06 19.19 24.91
CA GLU A 71 14.44 20.21 25.73
C GLU A 71 13.67 19.56 26.89
N ILE A 72 13.97 20.01 28.11
CA ILE A 72 13.32 19.54 29.34
C ILE A 72 12.81 20.72 30.14
N THR A 73 12.00 20.43 31.17
CA THR A 73 11.49 21.43 32.11
C THR A 73 12.59 22.34 32.65
N GLU A 74 12.34 23.64 32.67
CA GLU A 74 13.31 24.65 33.13
C GLU A 74 13.79 24.33 34.56
N GLY A 75 15.10 24.23 34.74
CA GLY A 75 15.72 23.91 36.04
C GLY A 75 15.70 22.42 36.40
N ALA A 76 15.16 21.55 35.55
CA ALA A 76 15.32 20.10 35.68
C ALA A 76 16.75 19.66 35.31
N THR A 77 17.16 18.50 35.80
CA THR A 77 18.41 17.83 35.44
C THR A 77 18.10 16.44 34.88
N CYS A 78 18.90 15.96 33.95
CA CYS A 78 18.76 14.63 33.35
C CYS A 78 19.94 13.74 33.77
N SER A 79 19.65 12.50 34.17
CA SER A 79 20.67 11.49 34.50
C SER A 79 20.27 10.13 33.92
N PRO A 80 21.14 9.43 33.16
CA PRO A 80 22.43 9.91 32.62
C PRO A 80 22.26 11.16 31.72
N ASP A 81 23.36 11.86 31.44
CA ASP A 81 23.32 12.94 30.44
C ASP A 81 22.99 12.30 29.09
N ILE A 82 21.89 12.72 28.48
CA ILE A 82 21.39 12.16 27.23
C ILE A 82 22.39 12.36 26.08
N ASN A 83 23.25 13.39 26.15
CA ASN A 83 24.29 13.65 25.16
C ASN A 83 25.45 12.66 25.25
N GLU A 84 25.58 11.92 26.35
CA GLU A 84 26.58 10.86 26.53
C GLU A 84 26.02 9.47 26.17
N VAL A 85 24.72 9.36 25.88
CA VAL A 85 24.09 8.11 25.48
C VAL A 85 24.23 7.95 23.97
N GLU A 86 24.98 6.94 23.54
CA GLU A 86 25.16 6.61 22.12
C GLU A 86 24.36 5.37 21.70
N ASP A 87 24.16 4.41 22.61
CA ASP A 87 23.52 3.13 22.33
C ASP A 87 22.03 3.15 22.70
N PHE A 88 21.18 3.03 21.67
CA PHE A 88 19.72 2.92 21.76
C PHE A 88 19.22 1.58 21.21
N SER A 89 20.10 0.56 21.11
CA SER A 89 19.70 -0.80 20.71
C SER A 89 18.69 -1.43 21.66
N SER A 90 18.62 -0.94 22.89
CA SER A 90 17.64 -1.29 23.92
C SER A 90 16.99 -0.03 24.50
N PRO A 91 15.79 -0.13 25.09
CA PRO A 91 15.14 1.01 25.73
C PRO A 91 16.03 1.64 26.80
N VAL A 92 16.32 2.94 26.66
CA VAL A 92 17.16 3.72 27.56
C VAL A 92 16.29 4.34 28.64
N LYS A 93 16.69 4.18 29.90
CA LYS A 93 16.02 4.82 31.03
C LYS A 93 16.71 6.13 31.39
N LEU A 94 15.95 7.21 31.45
CA LEU A 94 16.40 8.52 31.89
C LEU A 94 15.68 8.90 33.17
N THR A 95 16.36 9.62 34.05
CA THR A 95 15.76 10.22 35.23
C THR A 95 15.80 11.73 35.08
N ILE A 96 14.61 12.35 34.99
CA ILE A 96 14.46 13.79 35.02
C ILE A 96 14.18 14.22 36.46
N SER A 97 15.12 14.94 37.06
CA SER A 97 15.07 15.38 38.45
C SER A 97 14.76 16.88 38.52
N THR A 98 13.64 17.21 39.17
CA THR A 98 13.26 18.59 39.56
C THR A 98 13.37 18.74 41.09
N TYR A 99 12.24 18.80 41.80
CA TYR A 99 12.12 18.55 43.23
C TYR A 99 11.80 17.07 43.54
N GLN A 100 11.50 16.30 42.49
CA GLN A 100 11.22 14.87 42.51
C GLN A 100 11.89 14.22 41.28
N ASP A 101 12.06 12.90 41.34
CA ASP A 101 12.63 12.13 40.26
C ASP A 101 11.51 11.50 39.42
N TYR A 102 11.60 11.68 38.10
CA TYR A 102 10.67 11.13 37.12
C TYR A 102 11.44 10.21 36.18
N GLU A 103 11.07 8.92 36.15
CA GLU A 103 11.67 7.95 35.24
C GLU A 103 11.00 8.04 33.88
N TRP A 104 11.81 8.25 32.85
CA TRP A 104 11.40 8.25 31.44
C TRP A 104 12.04 7.09 30.71
N THR A 105 11.34 6.51 29.74
CA THR A 105 11.89 5.46 28.87
C THR A 105 11.95 5.97 27.44
N VAL A 106 13.14 5.99 26.85
CA VAL A 106 13.38 6.33 25.45
C VAL A 106 13.55 5.04 24.66
N THR A 107 12.73 4.87 23.63
CA THR A 107 12.79 3.72 22.72
C THR A 107 13.01 4.23 21.30
N VAL A 108 14.01 3.67 20.62
CA VAL A 108 14.25 3.93 19.20
C VAL A 108 13.74 2.73 18.42
N ILE A 109 12.82 2.97 17.49
CA ILE A 109 12.27 1.97 16.58
C ILE A 109 12.65 2.32 15.15
N GLU A 110 12.81 1.30 14.32
CA GLU A 110 13.02 1.49 12.89
C GLU A 110 11.68 1.72 12.22
N ASP A 111 11.70 2.57 11.20
CA ASP A 111 10.54 2.85 10.36
C ASP A 111 10.15 1.62 9.53
N ASP A 112 8.86 1.45 9.33
CA ASP A 112 8.36 0.43 8.41
C ASP A 112 8.72 0.85 6.98
N PHE A 113 9.19 -0.09 6.17
CA PHE A 113 9.44 0.13 4.75
C PHE A 113 8.58 -0.81 3.91
N GLU A 114 8.30 -0.38 2.69
CA GLU A 114 7.69 -1.22 1.66
C GLU A 114 8.73 -1.54 0.59
N ILE A 115 8.63 -2.74 0.02
CA ILE A 115 9.44 -3.13 -1.13
C ILE A 115 8.66 -2.78 -2.39
N ASP A 116 9.21 -1.87 -3.19
CA ASP A 116 8.72 -1.57 -4.52
C ASP A 116 9.47 -2.42 -5.54
N PHE A 117 8.77 -3.38 -6.15
CA PHE A 117 9.30 -4.17 -7.26
C PHE A 117 9.07 -3.45 -8.59
N HIS A 118 10.16 -3.12 -9.28
CA HIS A 118 10.10 -2.46 -10.58
C HIS A 118 10.13 -3.46 -11.74
N GLN A 119 10.89 -4.55 -11.60
CA GLN A 119 11.05 -5.53 -12.66
C GLN A 119 11.52 -6.89 -12.17
N PHE A 120 10.88 -7.94 -12.66
CA PHE A 120 11.33 -9.32 -12.54
C PHE A 120 11.32 -9.97 -13.93
N LYS A 121 12.43 -10.60 -14.33
CA LYS A 121 12.50 -11.37 -15.59
C LYS A 121 13.31 -12.64 -15.46
N ILE A 122 12.78 -13.69 -16.05
CA ILE A 122 13.39 -14.99 -16.30
C ILE A 122 13.74 -15.10 -17.79
N LYS A 123 14.80 -15.85 -18.08
CA LYS A 123 15.23 -16.15 -19.44
C LYS A 123 14.17 -16.90 -20.24
N GLY A 124 13.64 -16.24 -21.26
CA GLY A 124 12.69 -16.83 -22.21
C GLY A 124 11.23 -16.82 -21.75
N GLN A 125 10.90 -16.10 -20.68
CA GLN A 125 9.50 -15.92 -20.25
C GLN A 125 8.66 -15.25 -21.35
N THR A 126 7.35 -15.55 -21.36
CA THR A 126 6.36 -14.88 -22.21
C THR A 126 5.97 -13.54 -21.59
N SER A 127 5.58 -13.54 -20.32
CA SER A 127 5.16 -12.34 -19.58
C SER A 127 5.38 -12.49 -18.08
N SER A 128 5.26 -11.39 -17.34
CA SER A 128 5.28 -11.37 -15.89
C SER A 128 4.43 -10.21 -15.38
N GLU A 129 3.67 -10.45 -14.31
CA GLU A 129 2.83 -9.48 -13.63
C GLU A 129 3.30 -9.33 -12.18
N ILE A 130 3.35 -8.10 -11.67
CA ILE A 130 3.78 -7.78 -10.31
C ILE A 130 2.57 -7.26 -9.53
N GLU A 131 2.11 -8.05 -8.56
CA GLU A 131 0.99 -7.71 -7.70
C GLU A 131 1.51 -7.19 -6.35
N ILE A 132 1.68 -5.86 -6.24
CA ILE A 132 2.25 -5.20 -5.05
C ILE A 132 1.41 -5.49 -3.79
N ASP A 133 0.08 -5.33 -3.88
CA ASP A 133 -0.84 -5.53 -2.74
C ASP A 133 -0.80 -6.95 -2.15
N ARG A 134 -0.45 -7.94 -2.99
CA ARG A 134 -0.35 -9.35 -2.59
C ARG A 134 1.09 -9.81 -2.36
N ARG A 135 2.07 -8.93 -2.60
CA ARG A 135 3.52 -9.25 -2.60
C ARG A 135 3.80 -10.50 -3.43
N ARG A 136 3.23 -10.54 -4.63
CA ARG A 136 3.25 -11.70 -5.52
C ARG A 136 3.73 -11.28 -6.90
N ILE A 137 4.54 -12.14 -7.51
CA ILE A 137 4.98 -11.99 -8.90
C ILE A 137 4.56 -13.25 -9.63
N GLU A 138 3.73 -13.10 -10.64
CA GLU A 138 3.30 -14.17 -11.51
C GLU A 138 4.11 -14.12 -12.80
N VAL A 139 4.66 -15.25 -13.23
CA VAL A 139 5.46 -15.34 -14.44
C VAL A 139 4.94 -16.46 -15.33
N ILE A 140 4.69 -16.12 -16.58
CA ILE A 140 4.22 -17.05 -17.60
C ILE A 140 5.41 -17.43 -18.49
N ILE A 141 5.65 -18.74 -18.60
CA ILE A 141 6.71 -19.31 -19.44
C ILE A 141 6.10 -20.20 -20.54
N PRO A 142 6.71 -20.27 -21.73
CA PRO A 142 6.26 -21.23 -22.75
C PRO A 142 6.63 -22.67 -22.37
N ASP A 143 5.84 -23.63 -22.84
CA ASP A 143 6.04 -25.09 -22.65
C ASP A 143 7.41 -25.62 -23.09
N SER A 144 8.12 -24.86 -23.93
CA SER A 144 9.47 -25.19 -24.38
C SER A 144 10.55 -25.06 -23.31
N LEU A 145 10.27 -24.38 -22.19
CA LEU A 145 11.21 -24.17 -21.10
C LEU A 145 11.05 -25.18 -19.97
N GLU A 146 12.16 -25.58 -19.34
CA GLU A 146 12.14 -26.44 -18.18
C GLU A 146 11.99 -25.62 -16.89
N ILE A 147 10.83 -25.68 -16.24
CA ILE A 147 10.52 -24.92 -15.01
C ILE A 147 11.47 -25.19 -13.83
N LYS A 148 12.17 -26.33 -13.82
CA LYS A 148 13.13 -26.72 -12.79
C LYS A 148 14.53 -26.09 -12.95
N ASN A 149 14.79 -25.48 -14.11
CA ASN A 149 16.10 -24.96 -14.46
C ASN A 149 15.98 -23.65 -15.25
N LEU A 150 15.47 -22.63 -14.57
CA LEU A 150 15.32 -21.28 -15.09
C LEU A 150 16.45 -20.37 -14.59
N SER A 151 16.70 -19.28 -15.30
CA SER A 151 17.69 -18.27 -14.89
C SER A 151 17.04 -16.91 -14.82
N VAL A 152 17.12 -16.27 -13.65
CA VAL A 152 16.67 -14.89 -13.46
C VAL A 152 17.66 -13.94 -14.16
N ILE A 153 17.15 -13.11 -15.07
CA ILE A 153 17.93 -12.12 -15.84
C ILE A 153 17.90 -10.75 -15.16
N SER A 154 16.74 -10.37 -14.61
CA SER A 154 16.58 -9.07 -13.95
C SER A 154 15.73 -9.23 -12.71
N PHE A 155 16.17 -8.62 -11.62
CA PHE A 155 15.51 -8.57 -10.33
C PHE A 155 15.76 -7.16 -9.76
N ASP A 156 14.87 -6.23 -10.06
CA ASP A 156 15.01 -4.82 -9.68
C ASP A 156 13.91 -4.42 -8.72
N TYR A 157 14.33 -3.96 -7.56
CA TYR A 157 13.49 -3.52 -6.45
C TYR A 157 14.13 -2.31 -5.76
N ALA A 158 13.35 -1.62 -4.95
CA ALA A 158 13.80 -0.62 -4.00
C ALA A 158 13.14 -0.84 -2.64
N PRO A 159 13.80 -0.43 -1.54
CA PRO A 159 15.18 0.06 -1.43
C PRO A 159 16.25 -1.02 -1.69
N LYS A 160 17.42 -0.63 -2.25
CA LYS A 160 18.50 -1.56 -2.65
C LYS A 160 19.44 -1.93 -1.51
N GLU A 161 19.36 -1.18 -0.42
CA GLU A 161 20.04 -1.40 0.85
C GLU A 161 19.61 -2.74 1.48
N ILE A 162 18.43 -3.24 1.11
CA ILE A 162 17.85 -4.46 1.66
C ILE A 162 18.32 -5.67 0.87
N ILE A 163 18.89 -6.62 1.59
CA ILE A 163 19.42 -7.84 1.02
C ILE A 163 18.29 -8.87 0.91
N VAL A 164 18.06 -9.34 -0.32
CA VAL A 164 17.10 -10.41 -0.59
C VAL A 164 17.71 -11.78 -0.33
N SER A 165 16.92 -12.68 0.29
CA SER A 165 17.29 -14.08 0.55
C SER A 165 16.13 -15.02 0.16
N PRO A 166 16.36 -16.12 -0.59
CA PRO A 166 17.62 -16.55 -1.19
C PRO A 166 18.08 -15.62 -2.33
N ASN A 167 19.35 -15.71 -2.72
CA ASN A 167 19.88 -14.92 -3.84
C ASN A 167 19.14 -15.29 -5.15
N PRO A 168 18.47 -14.34 -5.82
CA PRO A 168 17.70 -14.60 -7.05
C PRO A 168 18.51 -15.25 -8.17
N SER A 169 19.83 -15.04 -8.21
CA SER A 169 20.71 -15.63 -9.23
C SER A 169 20.99 -17.12 -9.01
N GLU A 170 20.80 -17.62 -7.80
CA GLU A 170 21.06 -19.01 -7.39
C GLU A 170 19.80 -19.87 -7.45
N VAL A 171 18.63 -19.24 -7.53
CA VAL A 171 17.35 -19.94 -7.66
C VAL A 171 17.15 -20.35 -9.11
N HIS A 172 17.00 -21.65 -9.33
CA HIS A 172 16.76 -22.25 -10.65
C HIS A 172 15.47 -23.05 -10.74
N ASP A 173 15.01 -23.64 -9.63
CA ASP A 173 13.79 -24.44 -9.59
C ASP A 173 12.59 -23.60 -9.17
N PHE A 174 11.64 -23.43 -10.08
CA PHE A 174 10.38 -22.73 -9.85
C PHE A 174 9.17 -23.66 -10.00
N SER A 175 9.36 -24.97 -9.87
CA SER A 175 8.27 -25.96 -9.94
C SER A 175 7.27 -25.84 -8.77
N SER A 176 7.60 -25.05 -7.76
CA SER A 176 6.71 -24.62 -6.69
C SER A 176 6.92 -23.12 -6.44
N PRO A 177 5.95 -22.42 -5.83
CA PRO A 177 6.12 -21.01 -5.49
C PRO A 177 7.38 -20.80 -4.65
N VAL A 178 8.20 -19.82 -5.05
CA VAL A 178 9.46 -19.48 -4.39
C VAL A 178 9.26 -18.22 -3.56
N SER A 179 9.56 -18.30 -2.27
CA SER A 179 9.55 -17.14 -1.37
C SER A 179 10.90 -16.44 -1.35
N PHE A 180 10.89 -15.13 -1.57
CA PHE A 180 12.00 -14.20 -1.37
C PHE A 180 11.72 -13.33 -0.15
N PHE A 181 12.67 -13.29 0.76
CA PHE A 181 12.60 -12.52 2.01
C PHE A 181 13.46 -11.27 1.91
N PHE A 182 12.85 -10.14 2.27
CA PHE A 182 13.48 -8.84 2.44
C PHE A 182 13.37 -8.49 3.92
N ASP A 183 14.36 -8.94 4.69
CA ASP A 183 14.27 -8.98 6.16
C ASP A 183 13.03 -9.78 6.60
N ASP A 184 12.04 -9.15 7.25
CA ASP A 184 10.79 -9.78 7.69
C ASP A 184 9.67 -9.77 6.61
N ILE A 185 9.89 -9.17 5.44
CA ILE A 185 8.89 -9.07 4.37
C ILE A 185 9.04 -10.21 3.36
N GLU A 186 7.98 -11.01 3.21
CA GLU A 186 7.92 -12.11 2.23
C GLU A 186 7.28 -11.68 0.90
N TRP A 187 7.93 -12.03 -0.21
CA TRP A 187 7.44 -11.94 -1.58
C TRP A 187 7.42 -13.31 -2.24
N ILE A 188 6.34 -13.64 -2.93
CA ILE A 188 6.16 -14.96 -3.56
C ILE A 188 6.25 -14.83 -5.08
N VAL A 189 7.18 -15.56 -5.69
CA VAL A 189 7.26 -15.71 -7.15
C VAL A 189 6.64 -17.04 -7.53
N GLU A 190 5.61 -16.99 -8.38
CA GLU A 190 4.98 -18.17 -8.97
C GLU A 190 5.22 -18.18 -10.48
N VAL A 191 5.66 -19.34 -10.98
CA VAL A 191 5.90 -19.54 -12.41
C VAL A 191 4.91 -20.58 -12.90
N GLN A 192 4.20 -20.26 -13.98
CA GLN A 192 3.22 -21.12 -14.63
C GLN A 192 3.51 -21.22 -16.12
N TYR A 193 3.07 -22.31 -16.72
CA TYR A 193 3.11 -22.45 -18.17
C TYR A 193 2.03 -21.59 -18.81
N GLU A 194 2.30 -21.10 -20.01
CA GLU A 194 1.31 -20.45 -20.86
C GLU A 194 0.18 -21.43 -21.12
N ASP A 195 -1.00 -21.15 -20.59
CA ASP A 195 -2.17 -21.97 -20.83
C ASP A 195 -2.69 -21.65 -22.24
N ASP A 196 -2.34 -22.49 -23.20
CA ASP A 196 -2.86 -22.41 -24.58
C ASP A 196 -4.37 -22.71 -24.65
N GLU A 197 -5.00 -23.15 -23.54
CA GLU A 197 -6.44 -23.33 -23.43
C GLU A 197 -7.17 -21.99 -23.21
N ILE A 198 -7.15 -21.15 -24.24
CA ILE A 198 -8.33 -20.33 -24.51
C ILE A 198 -9.42 -21.32 -24.98
N GLU A 199 -10.09 -21.99 -24.03
CA GLU A 199 -11.48 -22.35 -24.24
C GLU A 199 -12.26 -21.03 -24.28
N GLU A 200 -12.22 -20.37 -25.44
CA GLU A 200 -13.27 -19.43 -25.80
C GLU A 200 -14.56 -20.26 -25.72
N GLU A 201 -15.27 -20.13 -24.60
CA GLU A 201 -16.66 -20.53 -24.50
C GLU A 201 -17.40 -19.61 -25.47
N ILE A 202 -17.37 -19.96 -26.75
CA ILE A 202 -18.14 -19.32 -27.80
C ILE A 202 -19.59 -19.69 -27.48
N ASP A 203 -20.23 -18.87 -26.65
CA ASP A 203 -21.67 -18.95 -26.41
C ASP A 203 -22.38 -18.58 -27.72
N GLY A 204 -22.69 -19.62 -28.49
CA GLY A 204 -23.49 -19.58 -29.71
C GLY A 204 -22.67 -19.58 -31.00
N ASN A 205 -23.09 -20.42 -31.96
CA ASN A 205 -22.59 -20.49 -33.33
C ASN A 205 -22.61 -19.12 -34.04
N GLN A 206 -21.63 -18.25 -33.76
CA GLN A 206 -21.45 -17.00 -34.47
C GLN A 206 -20.71 -17.32 -35.78
N ILE A 207 -21.29 -16.88 -36.90
CA ILE A 207 -20.71 -17.16 -38.21
C ILE A 207 -19.45 -16.32 -38.36
N LEU A 208 -18.29 -16.98 -38.37
CA LEU A 208 -17.01 -16.34 -38.67
C LEU A 208 -17.04 -15.73 -40.08
N TYR A 209 -16.64 -14.45 -40.18
CA TYR A 209 -16.58 -13.62 -41.39
C TYR A 209 -17.94 -13.23 -41.99
N SER A 210 -18.61 -12.24 -41.37
CA SER A 210 -19.79 -11.60 -41.95
C SER A 210 -19.44 -10.74 -43.18
N ASP A 211 -19.76 -11.22 -44.38
CA ASP A 211 -19.60 -10.48 -45.65
C ASP A 211 -20.97 -10.03 -46.20
N PHE A 212 -21.48 -8.94 -45.63
CA PHE A 212 -22.77 -8.35 -46.02
C PHE A 212 -22.83 -7.88 -47.49
N GLN A 213 -21.70 -7.80 -48.20
CA GLN A 213 -21.71 -7.47 -49.61
C GLN A 213 -22.09 -8.66 -50.50
N LYS A 214 -21.77 -9.88 -50.08
CA LYS A 214 -22.12 -11.12 -50.79
C LYS A 214 -23.42 -11.75 -50.30
N TRP A 215 -23.81 -11.44 -49.07
CA TRP A 215 -24.99 -12.02 -48.42
C TRP A 215 -26.29 -11.29 -48.77
N TYR A 216 -26.24 -10.31 -49.66
CA TYR A 216 -27.40 -9.50 -50.08
C TYR A 216 -27.90 -9.94 -51.45
N TYR A 217 -29.17 -10.36 -51.52
CA TYR A 217 -29.89 -10.64 -52.76
C TYR A 217 -30.95 -9.55 -53.00
N GLY A 218 -31.15 -9.14 -54.26
CA GLY A 218 -32.12 -8.10 -54.66
C GLY A 218 -31.47 -6.80 -55.13
N GLY A 219 -31.54 -6.49 -56.42
CA GLY A 219 -30.64 -5.57 -57.09
C GLY A 219 -30.61 -4.15 -56.53
N ARG A 220 -29.41 -3.56 -56.59
CA ARG A 220 -29.07 -2.20 -56.16
C ARG A 220 -29.72 -1.10 -57.02
N LYS A 221 -30.71 -1.43 -57.85
CA LYS A 221 -31.33 -0.52 -58.82
C LYS A 221 -32.75 -0.17 -58.36
N ALA A 222 -33.12 1.10 -58.55
CA ALA A 222 -34.38 1.67 -58.06
C ALA A 222 -35.65 1.07 -58.68
N ASN A 223 -35.54 0.20 -59.69
CA ASN A 223 -36.64 -0.38 -60.44
C ASN A 223 -36.91 -1.86 -60.14
N GLU A 224 -36.26 -2.44 -59.13
CA GLU A 224 -36.52 -3.82 -58.69
C GLU A 224 -37.50 -3.87 -57.51
N SER A 225 -38.41 -4.86 -57.51
CA SER A 225 -39.46 -5.03 -56.48
C SER A 225 -38.86 -5.18 -55.07
N SER A 226 -39.47 -4.50 -54.08
CA SER A 226 -39.03 -4.49 -52.68
C SER A 226 -38.96 -5.88 -52.04
N ASP A 227 -39.77 -6.82 -52.53
CA ASP A 227 -39.89 -8.18 -51.97
C ASP A 227 -38.63 -9.03 -52.13
N LYS A 228 -37.69 -8.59 -52.99
CA LYS A 228 -36.46 -9.32 -53.29
C LYS A 228 -35.23 -8.86 -52.53
N ARG A 229 -35.31 -7.79 -51.71
CA ARG A 229 -34.16 -7.20 -50.99
C ARG A 229 -33.99 -7.83 -49.60
N LYS A 230 -33.17 -8.88 -49.47
CA LYS A 230 -32.97 -9.59 -48.20
C LYS A 230 -31.53 -10.09 -48.05
N PHE A 231 -31.10 -10.20 -46.80
CA PHE A 231 -29.85 -10.88 -46.46
C PHE A 231 -30.10 -12.39 -46.29
N TYR A 232 -29.17 -13.21 -46.76
CA TYR A 232 -29.23 -14.67 -46.67
C TYR A 232 -27.87 -15.27 -46.31
N LEU A 233 -27.88 -16.47 -45.71
CA LEU A 233 -26.67 -17.21 -45.38
C LEU A 233 -26.19 -18.05 -46.55
N PRO A 234 -24.89 -18.03 -46.91
CA PRO A 234 -24.36 -18.90 -47.96
C PRO A 234 -24.47 -20.38 -47.56
N GLY A 235 -25.08 -21.20 -48.40
CA GLY A 235 -25.15 -22.66 -48.21
C GLY A 235 -26.51 -23.18 -47.71
N GLU A 236 -27.42 -22.30 -47.32
CA GLU A 236 -28.79 -22.65 -46.91
C GLU A 236 -29.79 -22.40 -48.07
N ASN A 237 -30.88 -23.16 -48.10
CA ASN A 237 -31.90 -23.04 -49.15
C ASN A 237 -32.71 -21.75 -48.96
N PHE A 238 -32.98 -21.02 -50.05
CA PHE A 238 -33.49 -19.64 -50.00
C PHE A 238 -34.86 -19.48 -49.30
N ASP A 239 -35.67 -20.54 -49.30
CA ASP A 239 -37.03 -20.52 -48.78
C ASP A 239 -37.11 -20.82 -47.26
N ASP A 240 -36.04 -21.35 -46.65
CA ASP A 240 -36.12 -21.93 -45.30
C ASP A 240 -35.59 -21.00 -44.19
N THR A 241 -34.73 -20.01 -44.48
CA THR A 241 -34.17 -19.10 -43.45
C THR A 241 -34.04 -17.63 -43.91
N PRO A 242 -35.15 -16.91 -44.14
CA PRO A 242 -35.07 -15.48 -44.38
C PRO A 242 -34.73 -14.75 -43.07
N TRP A 243 -33.56 -14.10 -43.01
CA TRP A 243 -33.31 -13.09 -41.98
C TRP A 243 -34.35 -11.97 -42.15
N ARG A 244 -35.17 -11.73 -41.12
CA ARG A 244 -36.11 -10.61 -41.10
C ARG A 244 -35.38 -9.35 -40.67
N THR A 245 -35.25 -8.39 -41.59
CA THR A 245 -34.83 -7.03 -41.23
C THR A 245 -36.04 -6.23 -40.71
N GLY A 246 -35.78 -5.25 -39.84
CA GLY A 246 -36.81 -4.34 -39.31
C GLY A 246 -37.52 -3.50 -40.39
N ASP A 247 -36.96 -3.43 -41.61
CA ASP A 247 -37.56 -2.75 -42.76
C ASP A 247 -38.90 -3.37 -43.19
N VAL A 248 -39.05 -4.69 -43.03
CA VAL A 248 -40.32 -5.38 -43.37
C VAL A 248 -41.42 -5.00 -42.38
N GLY A 249 -41.08 -4.81 -41.10
CA GLY A 249 -42.03 -4.35 -40.08
C GLY A 249 -42.42 -2.88 -40.22
N ALA A 250 -41.53 -2.03 -40.75
CA ALA A 250 -41.83 -0.62 -41.02
C ALA A 250 -42.71 -0.41 -42.27
N ALA A 251 -42.61 -1.31 -43.27
CA ALA A 251 -43.41 -1.25 -44.49
C ALA A 251 -44.90 -1.64 -44.29
N ASP A 252 -45.19 -2.52 -43.32
CA ASP A 252 -46.57 -2.95 -42.99
C ASP A 252 -47.33 -1.96 -42.08
N LEU A 253 -46.69 -0.85 -41.68
CA LEU A 253 -47.32 0.15 -40.82
C LEU A 253 -48.14 1.15 -41.65
N PHE A 254 -49.41 0.83 -41.93
CA PHE A 254 -50.36 1.81 -42.47
C PHE A 254 -50.69 2.87 -41.42
N LEU A 255 -50.05 4.04 -41.50
CA LEU A 255 -50.45 5.22 -40.73
C LEU A 255 -51.54 5.99 -41.50
N PRO A 256 -52.79 6.08 -40.99
CA PRO A 256 -53.83 6.85 -41.66
C PRO A 256 -53.56 8.35 -41.51
N ALA A 257 -52.94 8.96 -42.51
CA ALA A 257 -52.83 10.41 -42.63
C ALA A 257 -54.20 10.97 -43.09
N SER A 258 -55.07 11.31 -42.15
CA SER A 258 -56.28 12.05 -42.48
C SER A 258 -55.96 13.55 -42.60
N VAL A 259 -56.09 14.10 -43.81
CA VAL A 259 -56.18 15.55 -44.00
C VAL A 259 -57.66 15.92 -43.98
N LYS A 260 -58.17 16.36 -42.82
CA LYS A 260 -59.54 16.86 -42.70
C LYS A 260 -59.62 18.27 -43.27
N THR A 261 -59.81 18.39 -44.58
CA THR A 261 -60.03 19.69 -45.24
C THR A 261 -61.48 20.10 -45.03
N VAL A 262 -61.71 21.15 -44.22
CA VAL A 262 -63.01 21.82 -44.08
C VAL A 262 -63.11 22.92 -45.14
N LYS A 263 -64.04 22.79 -46.10
CA LYS A 263 -64.56 23.87 -46.98
C LYS A 263 -66.03 23.52 -47.33
N SER A 264 -67.03 24.23 -46.81
CA SER A 264 -67.57 25.55 -47.19
C SER A 264 -68.36 25.58 -48.52
N LEU A 265 -69.69 25.45 -48.36
CA LEU A 265 -70.80 26.25 -48.93
C LEU A 265 -71.11 26.35 -50.45
N SER A 266 -72.44 26.46 -50.65
CA SER A 266 -73.24 27.00 -51.78
C SER A 266 -73.58 26.02 -52.91
N ARG A 267 -74.82 25.95 -53.42
CA ARG A 267 -75.92 26.93 -53.47
C ARG A 267 -77.26 26.19 -53.58
#